data_AF-A0A1F8LXT7-F1
#
_entry.id   AF-A0A1F8LXT7-F1
#
_cell.length_a   1.000
_cell.length_b   1.000
_cell.length_c   1.000
_cell.angle_alpha   90.00
_cell.angle_beta   90.00
_cell.angle_gamma   90.00
#
_symmetry.space_group_name_H-M   'P 1'
#
loop_
_entity.id
_entity.type
_entity.pdbx_description
1 polymer ?
#
loop_
_entity_poly.entity_id
_entity_poly.type
_entity_poly.pdbx_seq_one_letter_code
_entity_poly.pdbx_strand_id
1 'polypeptide(L)' 'MGPPEISITPRKAEHMRCAAEYYIQQHPELINDWRIDVLTIQLRKDNTPPLIDHFENAIT' A
#
# COMPACT_ATOMS: atom_id res chain seq x y z
N MET A 1 9.33 5.66 -14.18
CA MET A 1 7.93 5.40 -13.77
C MET A 1 7.63 3.97 -14.16
N GLY A 2 7.28 3.11 -13.22
CA GLY A 2 7.04 1.70 -13.48
C GLY A 2 5.82 1.22 -12.70
N PRO A 3 5.27 0.04 -13.05
CA PRO A 3 4.17 -0.57 -12.31
C PRO A 3 4.42 -0.60 -10.79
N PRO A 4 3.36 -0.68 -9.98
CA PRO A 4 3.45 -0.67 -8.51
C PRO A 4 4.45 -1.69 -7.99
N GLU A 5 4.51 -2.86 -8.64
CA GLU A 5 5.47 -3.96 -8.42
C GLU A 5 6.94 -3.49 -8.44
N ILE A 6 7.29 -2.50 -9.26
CA ILE A 6 8.64 -1.94 -9.39
C ILE A 6 8.89 -0.82 -8.37
N SER A 7 7.82 -0.18 -7.87
CA SER A 7 7.90 0.93 -6.92
C SER A 7 7.93 0.47 -5.45
N ILE A 8 7.50 -0.76 -5.18
CA ILE A 8 7.58 -1.39 -3.86
C ILE A 8 8.92 -2.12 -3.80
N THR A 9 9.95 -1.41 -3.36
CA THR A 9 11.25 -2.05 -3.08
C THR A 9 11.17 -2.91 -1.82
N PRO A 10 12.02 -3.92 -1.66
CA PRO A 10 12.07 -4.72 -0.43
C PRO A 10 12.21 -3.86 0.84
N ARG A 11 13.03 -2.80 0.78
CA ARG A 11 13.18 -1.86 1.90
C ARG A 11 11.88 -1.12 2.23
N LYS A 12 11.12 -0.71 1.21
CA LYS A 12 9.84 -0.03 1.41
C LYS A 12 8.81 -1.00 2.00
N ALA A 13 8.78 -2.24 1.53
CA ALA A 13 7.90 -3.26 2.07
C ALA A 13 8.17 -3.53 3.55
N GLU A 14 9.43 -3.74 3.92
CA GLU A 14 9.80 -3.96 5.33
C GLU A 14 9.45 -2.76 6.21
N HIS A 15 9.69 -1.55 5.73
CA HIS A 15 9.32 -0.36 6.49
C HIS A 15 7.81 -0.24 6.73
N MET A 16 6.99 -0.56 5.72
CA MET A 16 5.53 -0.58 5.88
C MET A 16 5.08 -1.67 6.85
N ARG A 17 5.72 -2.85 6.83
CA ARG A 17 5.46 -3.95 7.76
C ARG A 17 5.75 -3.54 9.20
N CYS A 18 6.93 -2.98 9.47
CA CYS A 18 7.29 -2.50 10.80
C CYS A 18 6.35 -1.40 11.30
N ALA A 19 5.92 -0.48 10.43
CA ALA A 19 4.98 0.56 10.79
C ALA A 19 3.60 0.00 11.17
N ALA A 20 3.08 -0.96 10.40
CA ALA A 20 1.81 -1.63 10.69
C ALA A 20 1.89 -2.41 12.02
N GLU A 21 2.94 -3.19 12.22
CA GLU A 21 3.17 -3.94 13.47
C GLU A 21 3.25 -3.01 14.68
N TYR A 22 4.00 -1.91 14.56
CA TYR A 22 4.10 -0.92 15.63
C TYR A 22 2.74 -0.31 15.97
N TYR A 23 1.94 0.05 14.96
CA TYR A 23 0.60 0.59 15.17
C TYR A 23 -0.29 -0.42 15.91
N ILE A 24 -0.33 -1.67 15.46
CA ILE A 24 -1.15 -2.72 16.08
C ILE A 24 -0.74 -2.97 17.54
N GLN A 25 0.56 -2.96 17.85
CA GLN A 25 1.04 -3.11 19.23
C GLN A 25 0.55 -1.99 20.16
N GLN A 26 0.34 -0.78 19.63
CA GLN A 26 -0.21 0.35 20.40
C GLN A 26 -1.74 0.36 20.48
N HIS A 27 -2.41 -0.49 19.69
CA HIS A 27 -3.86 -0.55 19.52
C HIS A 27 -4.39 -1.97 19.78
N PRO A 28 -4.32 -2.49 21.02
CA PRO A 28 -4.72 -3.86 21.35
C PRO A 28 -6.21 -4.15 21.13
N GLU A 29 -7.05 -3.13 20.96
CA GLU A 29 -8.44 -3.24 20.57
C GLU A 29 -8.65 -3.72 19.13
N LEU A 30 -7.61 -3.66 18.28
CA LEU A 30 -7.64 -4.17 16.93
C LEU A 30 -7.47 -5.70 16.97
N ILE A 31 -8.59 -6.41 16.91
CA ILE A 31 -8.63 -7.88 16.92
C ILE A 31 -8.55 -8.46 15.49
N ASN A 32 -8.57 -7.60 14.47
CA ASN A 32 -8.73 -7.99 13.09
C ASN A 32 -7.39 -8.27 12.40
N ASP A 33 -7.43 -9.16 11.41
CA ASP A 33 -6.34 -9.34 10.46
C ASP A 33 -6.06 -8.02 9.71
N TRP A 34 -4.78 -7.67 9.59
CA TRP A 34 -4.31 -6.50 8.84
C TRP A 34 -3.73 -6.95 7.49
N ARG A 35 -3.73 -6.03 6.53
CA ARG A 35 -3.09 -6.22 5.22
C ARG A 35 -2.52 -4.90 4.74
N ILE A 36 -1.55 -4.96 3.82
CA ILE A 36 -1.06 -3.77 3.12
C ILE A 36 -1.53 -3.82 1.67
N ASP A 37 -2.33 -2.83 1.31
CA ASP A 37 -2.84 -2.65 -0.04
C ASP A 37 -2.06 -1.54 -0.77
N VAL A 38 -2.03 -1.61 -2.09
CA VAL A 38 -1.37 -0.60 -2.94
C VAL A 38 -2.38 -0.01 -3.90
N LEU A 39 -2.47 1.33 -3.88
CA LEU A 39 -3.25 2.09 -4.83
C LEU A 39 -2.30 2.75 -5.84
N THR A 40 -2.48 2.45 -7.13
CA THR A 40 -1.84 3.21 -8.20
C THR A 40 -2.74 4.37 -8.58
N ILE A 41 -2.12 5.52 -8.89
CA ILE A 41 -2.84 6.68 -9.40
C ILE A 41 -2.10 7.14 -10.64
N GLN A 42 -2.70 6.94 -11.81
CA GLN A 42 -2.17 7.41 -13.07
C GLN A 42 -2.94 8.66 -13.51
N LEU A 43 -2.25 9.79 -13.51
CA LEU A 43 -2.78 11.04 -14.05
C LEU A 43 -2.91 10.92 -15.57
N ARG A 44 -4.06 11.37 -16.08
CA ARG A 44 -4.37 11.40 -17.51
C ARG A 44 -4.53 12.86 -17.97
N LYS A 45 -4.34 13.10 -19.27
CA LYS A 45 -4.44 14.44 -19.86
C LYS A 45 -5.90 14.92 -19.91
N ASP A 46 -6.07 16.20 -20.22
CA ASP A 46 -7.35 16.79 -20.64
C ASP A 46 -8.46 16.69 -19.60
N ASN A 47 -8.10 16.92 -18.33
CA ASN A 47 -9.02 16.94 -17.19
C ASN A 47 -9.81 15.62 -17.01
N THR A 48 -9.31 14.52 -17.61
CA THR A 48 -9.90 13.20 -17.43
C THR A 48 -9.61 12.69 -16.02
N PRO A 49 -10.57 12.01 -15.36
CA PRO A 49 -10.34 11.44 -14.05
C PRO A 49 -9.10 10.52 -14.06
N PRO A 50 -8.31 10.49 -12.98
CA PRO A 50 -7.17 9.59 -12.91
C PRO A 50 -7.63 8.13 -13.01
N LEU A 51 -6.77 7.28 -13.57
CA LEU A 51 -6.96 5.84 -13.43
C LEU A 51 -6.43 5.43 -12.06
N ILE A 52 -7.29 4.77 -11.28
CA ILE A 52 -6.94 4.27 -9.95
C ILE A 52 -7.09 2.76 -9.98
N ASP A 53 -6.01 2.02 -9.72
CA ASP A 53 -6.07 0.58 -9.52
C ASP A 53 -5.74 0.26 -8.06
N HIS A 54 -6.43 -0.74 -7.52
CA HIS A 54 -6.26 -1.21 -6.15
C HIS A 54 -5.79 -2.65 -6.15
N PHE A 55 -4.58 -2.86 -5.61
CA PHE A 55 -3.98 -4.16 -5.42
C PHE A 55 -4.09 -4.50 -3.94
N GLU A 56 -5.00 -5.42 -3.63
CA GLU A 56 -5.15 -5.94 -2.27
C GLU A 56 -4.02 -6.90 -1.92
N ASN A 57 -3.60 -6.89 -0.66
CA ASN A 57 -2.57 -7.80 -0.15
C ASN A 57 -1.27 -7.77 -0.98
N ALA A 58 -0.83 -6.56 -1.32
CA ALA A 58 0.31 -6.34 -2.21
C ALA A 58 1.67 -6.63 -1.54
N ILE A 59 1.68 -6.84 -0.22
CA ILE A 59 2.87 -7.22 0.55
C ILE A 59 2.51 -8.45 1.38
N THR A 60 3.10 -9.58 1.02
CA THR A 60 3.05 -10.87 1.74
C THR A 60 4.26 -11.07 2.63
#